data_AF-A0A957R5I7-F1
#
_entry.id   AF-A0A957R5I7-F1
#
_cell.length_a   1.000
_cell.length_b   1.000
_cell.length_c   1.000
_cell.angle_alpha   90.00
_cell.angle_beta   90.00
_cell.angle_gamma   90.00
#
_symmetry.space_group_name_H-M   'P 1'
#
loop_
_entity.id
_entity.type
_entity.pdbx_description
1 polymer ?
#
loop_
_entity_poly.entity_id
_entity_poly.type
_entity_poly.pdbx_seq_one_letter_code
_entity_poly.pdbx_strand_id
1 'polypeptide(L)'
;MLDATVIDQAAPMPAAPMKYKEDGSVDWGNMWDSFCVLAKAGGPPHRGEMLRRPEVVDAAAVGYETAVAEIVRGIFEVSGFKAAAEGEGWIRVQCPERGQASWLAEAICTENVEAYAEGDGLFVPVADSYTLKGEIKSVITAVAKTTHYWEEHLPLEVKRTLALQAKLEQLKQTLFGWFQRQ
;
A
#
# COMPACT_ATOMS: atom_id res chain seq x y z
N MET A 1 16.45 42.82 -4.94
CA MET A 1 15.03 42.43 -4.95
C MET A 1 15.01 40.93 -5.14
N LEU A 2 14.53 40.19 -4.14
CA LEU A 2 14.51 38.73 -4.11
C LEU A 2 13.32 38.25 -4.94
N ASP A 3 13.58 37.53 -6.04
CA ASP A 3 12.58 36.74 -6.73
C ASP A 3 12.27 35.53 -5.86
N ALA A 4 11.15 35.60 -5.14
CA ALA A 4 10.55 34.44 -4.53
C ALA A 4 9.95 33.58 -5.65
N THR A 5 10.67 32.55 -6.08
CA THR A 5 10.12 31.46 -6.87
C THR A 5 8.86 30.96 -6.18
N VAL A 6 7.70 31.23 -6.79
CA VAL A 6 6.43 30.65 -6.40
C VAL A 6 6.56 29.15 -6.63
N ILE A 7 6.83 28.40 -5.57
CA ILE A 7 6.79 26.95 -5.60
C ILE A 7 5.33 26.57 -5.78
N ASP A 8 4.96 26.18 -6.99
CA ASP A 8 3.66 25.56 -7.28
C ASP A 8 3.51 24.31 -6.40
N GLN A 9 2.69 24.43 -5.36
CA GLN A 9 2.44 23.35 -4.40
C GLN A 9 1.68 22.18 -5.03
N ALA A 10 1.14 22.34 -6.24
CA ALA A 10 0.46 21.29 -6.99
C ALA A 10 1.39 20.52 -7.95
N ALA A 11 2.65 20.96 -8.11
CA ALA A 11 3.61 20.24 -8.94
C ALA A 11 4.00 18.89 -8.29
N PRO A 12 4.02 17.77 -9.06
CA PRO A 12 4.45 16.48 -8.53
C PRO A 12 5.85 16.58 -7.92
N MET A 13 6.00 16.21 -6.65
CA MET A 13 7.31 16.16 -6.01
C MET A 13 8.12 14.98 -6.59
N PRO A 14 9.42 15.17 -6.86
CA PRO A 14 10.27 14.08 -7.31
C PRO A 14 10.31 12.97 -6.24
N ALA A 15 10.27 11.71 -6.68
CA ALA A 15 10.41 10.59 -5.78
C ALA A 15 11.75 10.65 -5.03
N ALA A 16 11.75 10.28 -3.75
CA ALA A 16 12.98 10.18 -2.96
C ALA A 16 14.04 9.34 -3.69
N PRO A 17 15.35 9.62 -3.57
CA PRO A 17 16.38 8.78 -4.17
C PRO A 17 16.33 7.36 -3.60
N MET A 18 16.78 6.36 -4.38
CA MET A 18 16.88 4.98 -3.90
C MET A 18 18.07 4.83 -2.94
N LYS A 19 17.85 4.18 -1.79
CA LYS A 19 18.91 3.73 -0.89
C LYS A 19 19.13 2.23 -1.06
N TYR A 20 20.37 1.79 -0.91
CA TYR A 20 20.77 0.40 -1.08
C TYR A 20 21.63 -0.05 0.10
N LYS A 21 21.51 -1.32 0.47
CA LYS A 21 22.35 -1.99 1.45
C LYS A 21 23.71 -2.34 0.83
N GLU A 22 24.66 -2.78 1.65
CA GLU A 22 26.00 -3.19 1.20
C GLU A 22 25.96 -4.35 0.18
N ASP A 23 24.96 -5.22 0.26
CA ASP A 23 24.74 -6.33 -0.68
C ASP A 23 24.13 -5.91 -2.03
N GLY A 24 23.84 -4.62 -2.20
CA GLY A 24 23.24 -4.06 -3.41
C GLY A 24 21.71 -4.17 -3.48
N SER A 25 21.05 -4.80 -2.50
CA SER A 25 19.59 -4.80 -2.39
C SER A 25 19.05 -3.43 -1.96
N VAL A 26 17.80 -3.14 -2.32
CA VAL A 26 17.16 -1.88 -1.89
C VAL A 26 16.89 -1.91 -0.39
N ASP A 27 17.28 -0.86 0.33
CA ASP A 27 17.02 -0.69 1.75
C ASP A 27 15.66 -0.03 1.98
N TRP A 28 14.57 -0.79 1.89
CA TRP A 28 13.21 -0.24 1.98
C TRP A 28 12.92 0.29 3.39
N GLY A 29 13.38 -0.43 4.42
CA GLY A 29 13.17 -0.05 5.82
C GLY A 29 13.80 1.29 6.20
N ASN A 30 14.91 1.68 5.55
CA ASN A 30 15.59 2.95 5.80
C ASN A 30 15.51 3.94 4.61
N MET A 31 14.68 3.65 3.60
CA MET A 31 14.57 4.41 2.36
C MET A 31 14.28 5.90 2.59
N TRP A 32 13.54 6.24 3.66
CA TRP A 32 13.11 7.61 3.98
C TRP A 32 13.61 8.04 5.36
N ASP A 33 14.04 9.31 5.49
CA ASP A 33 14.59 9.84 6.74
C ASP A 33 13.51 10.18 7.78
N SER A 34 12.32 10.58 7.35
CA SER A 34 11.11 10.59 8.18
C SER A 34 9.85 10.56 7.31
N PHE A 35 8.87 9.73 7.68
CA PHE A 35 7.56 9.67 7.00
C PHE A 35 6.79 11.01 7.12
N CYS A 36 7.11 11.82 8.14
CA CYS A 36 6.55 13.15 8.34
C CYS A 36 6.84 14.12 7.18
N VAL A 37 7.97 14.01 6.47
CA VAL A 37 8.25 14.85 5.29
C VAL A 37 7.36 14.46 4.10
N LEU A 38 6.85 13.23 4.06
CA LEU A 38 5.89 12.76 3.05
C LEU A 38 4.43 13.06 3.42
N ALA A 39 4.09 13.06 4.71
CA ALA A 39 2.71 13.24 5.20
C ALA A 39 2.32 14.70 5.44
N LYS A 40 3.26 15.58 5.83
CA LYS A 40 2.94 16.95 6.30
C LYS A 40 2.54 17.93 5.20
N ALA A 41 2.76 17.59 3.92
CA ALA A 41 2.39 18.44 2.80
C ALA A 41 1.01 18.11 2.19
N GLY A 42 0.38 16.97 2.54
CA GLY A 42 -0.64 16.42 1.65
C GLY A 42 -0.07 16.34 0.23
N GLY A 43 1.14 15.79 0.10
CA GLY A 43 1.90 15.82 -1.14
C GLY A 43 1.02 15.30 -2.29
N PRO A 44 1.06 15.92 -3.47
CA PRO A 44 0.30 15.45 -4.62
C PRO A 44 0.51 13.94 -4.78
N PRO A 45 -0.51 13.17 -5.16
CA PRO A 45 -0.37 11.75 -5.36
C PRO A 45 0.90 11.50 -6.18
N HIS A 46 1.70 10.52 -5.78
CA HIS A 46 3.07 10.36 -6.28
C HIS A 46 3.15 10.24 -7.82
N ARG A 47 2.02 10.04 -8.50
CA ARG A 47 1.81 10.27 -9.93
C ARG A 47 0.41 10.83 -10.17
N GLY A 48 0.26 11.74 -11.14
CA GLY A 48 -1.04 12.32 -11.52
C GLY A 48 -2.06 11.32 -12.07
N GLU A 49 -1.66 10.06 -12.30
CA GLU A 49 -2.50 8.95 -12.77
C GLU A 49 -2.46 7.77 -11.80
N MET A 50 -3.61 7.11 -11.63
CA MET A 50 -3.77 5.90 -10.82
C MET A 50 -2.92 4.75 -11.38
N LEU A 51 -2.00 4.20 -10.59
CA LEU A 51 -1.33 2.94 -10.88
C LEU A 51 -2.32 1.79 -10.69
N ARG A 52 -2.78 1.21 -11.81
CA ARG A 52 -3.70 0.08 -11.83
C ARG A 52 -2.96 -1.23 -12.05
N ARG A 53 -3.59 -2.33 -11.62
CA ARG A 53 -3.25 -3.65 -12.14
C ARG A 53 -3.51 -3.66 -13.65
N PRO A 54 -2.55 -4.10 -14.49
CA PRO A 54 -2.81 -4.32 -15.90
C PRO A 54 -3.91 -5.37 -16.14
N GLU A 55 -4.68 -5.24 -17.22
CA GLU A 55 -5.71 -6.21 -17.56
C GLU A 55 -5.11 -7.61 -17.81
N VAL A 56 -3.97 -7.63 -18.50
CA VAL A 56 -3.20 -8.83 -18.84
C VAL A 56 -1.88 -8.78 -18.07
N VAL A 57 -1.60 -9.85 -17.34
CA VAL A 57 -0.36 -10.03 -16.57
C VAL A 57 0.26 -11.36 -16.97
N ASP A 58 1.52 -11.36 -17.35
CA ASP A 58 2.25 -12.61 -17.62
C ASP A 58 2.89 -13.12 -16.33
N ALA A 59 2.11 -13.90 -15.57
CA ALA A 59 2.59 -14.48 -14.32
C ALA A 59 3.73 -15.52 -14.49
N ALA A 60 4.01 -15.97 -15.72
CA ALA A 60 5.10 -16.89 -16.04
C ALA A 60 6.40 -16.15 -16.41
N ALA A 61 6.35 -14.84 -16.65
CA ALA A 61 7.52 -14.05 -16.97
C ALA A 61 8.46 -13.92 -15.74
N VAL A 62 9.77 -14.00 -15.97
CA VAL A 62 10.79 -13.79 -14.93
C VAL A 62 10.66 -12.43 -14.24
N GLY A 63 10.20 -11.41 -15.00
CA GLY A 63 9.91 -10.08 -14.46
C GLY A 63 8.83 -10.09 -13.40
N TYR A 64 7.82 -10.96 -13.53
CA TYR A 64 6.73 -11.08 -12.56
C TYR A 64 7.23 -11.61 -11.22
N GLU A 65 7.95 -12.73 -11.23
CA GLU A 65 8.51 -13.31 -10.00
C GLU A 65 9.44 -12.32 -9.29
N THR A 66 10.26 -11.61 -10.05
CA THR A 66 11.15 -10.56 -9.52
C THR A 66 10.36 -9.42 -8.88
N ALA A 67 9.32 -8.93 -9.54
CA ALA A 67 8.47 -7.86 -9.02
C ALA A 67 7.70 -8.29 -7.77
N VAL A 68 7.13 -9.51 -7.76
CA VAL A 68 6.46 -10.09 -6.60
C VAL A 68 7.42 -10.19 -5.42
N ALA A 69 8.59 -10.81 -5.62
CA ALA A 69 9.56 -11.02 -4.56
C ALA A 69 10.00 -9.68 -3.93
N GLU A 70 10.23 -8.68 -4.78
CA GLU A 70 10.68 -7.36 -4.32
C GLU A 70 9.59 -6.57 -3.61
N ILE A 71 8.34 -6.60 -4.11
CA ILE A 71 7.21 -5.94 -3.42
C ILE A 71 6.93 -6.63 -2.08
N VAL A 72 6.90 -7.96 -2.03
CA VAL A 72 6.68 -8.72 -0.79
C VAL A 72 7.78 -8.40 0.24
N ARG A 73 9.04 -8.39 -0.18
CA ARG A 73 10.17 -8.03 0.69
C ARG A 73 10.05 -6.59 1.18
N GLY A 74 9.77 -5.64 0.29
CA GLY A 74 9.63 -4.24 0.62
C GLY A 74 8.49 -3.98 1.61
N ILE A 75 7.31 -4.57 1.38
CA ILE A 75 6.17 -4.48 2.30
C ILE A 75 6.54 -5.00 3.69
N PHE A 76 7.23 -6.14 3.77
CA PHE A 76 7.69 -6.66 5.06
C PHE A 76 8.68 -5.71 5.74
N GLU A 77 9.65 -5.15 5.02
CA GLU A 77 10.64 -4.24 5.61
C GLU A 77 10.03 -2.92 6.12
N VAL A 78 8.98 -2.40 5.46
CA VAL A 78 8.37 -1.10 5.85
C VAL A 78 7.23 -1.21 6.86
N SER A 79 6.61 -2.39 6.99
CA SER A 79 5.40 -2.56 7.82
C SER A 79 5.42 -3.78 8.73
N GLY A 80 6.33 -4.73 8.52
CA GLY A 80 6.32 -6.03 9.18
C GLY A 80 5.20 -6.98 8.73
N PHE A 81 4.33 -6.57 7.80
CA PHE A 81 3.24 -7.41 7.32
C PHE A 81 3.76 -8.50 6.39
N LYS A 82 3.15 -9.69 6.51
CA LYS A 82 3.39 -10.79 5.57
C LYS A 82 2.59 -10.53 4.30
N ALA A 83 3.21 -10.79 3.16
CA ALA A 83 2.56 -10.66 1.87
C ALA A 83 2.93 -11.82 0.94
N ALA A 84 2.05 -12.13 -0.01
CA ALA A 84 2.29 -13.13 -1.05
C ALA A 84 1.49 -12.78 -2.31
N ALA A 85 1.92 -13.28 -3.47
CA ALA A 85 1.10 -13.21 -4.67
C ALA A 85 -0.20 -14.01 -4.48
N GLU A 86 -1.33 -13.46 -4.88
CA GLU A 86 -2.63 -14.11 -4.77
C GLU A 86 -3.50 -13.78 -5.99
N GLY A 87 -3.58 -14.71 -6.93
CA GLY A 87 -4.20 -14.46 -8.24
C GLY A 87 -3.30 -13.67 -9.19
N GLU A 88 -3.79 -13.46 -10.41
CA GLU A 88 -3.03 -12.80 -11.46
C GLU A 88 -2.98 -11.28 -11.23
N GLY A 89 -1.78 -10.79 -10.91
CA GLY A 89 -1.51 -9.36 -10.79
C GLY A 89 -1.83 -8.74 -9.42
N TRP A 90 -2.01 -9.56 -8.39
CA TRP A 90 -2.27 -9.08 -7.03
C TRP A 90 -1.29 -9.67 -6.03
N ILE A 91 -0.93 -8.84 -5.05
CA ILE A 91 -0.25 -9.25 -3.83
C ILE A 91 -1.22 -9.03 -2.69
N ARG A 92 -1.51 -10.11 -1.96
CA ARG A 92 -2.25 -10.05 -0.71
C ARG A 92 -1.30 -9.77 0.44
N VAL A 93 -1.56 -8.69 1.17
CA VAL A 93 -0.91 -8.30 2.41
C VAL A 93 -1.84 -8.68 3.56
N GLN A 94 -1.33 -9.49 4.49
CA GLN A 94 -2.09 -9.92 5.66
C GLN A 94 -2.09 -8.82 6.72
N CYS A 95 -3.25 -8.20 6.94
CA CYS A 95 -3.45 -7.24 8.02
C CYS A 95 -3.92 -7.95 9.30
N PRO A 96 -3.57 -7.42 10.48
CA PRO A 96 -4.07 -7.91 11.78
C PRO A 96 -5.60 -8.00 11.89
N GLU A 97 -6.32 -7.06 11.27
CA GLU A 97 -7.78 -7.03 11.34
C GLU A 97 -8.44 -6.45 10.08
N ARG A 98 -9.70 -6.83 9.84
CA ARG A 98 -10.49 -6.42 8.66
C ARG A 98 -10.62 -4.89 8.54
N GLY A 99 -10.79 -4.20 9.68
CA GLY A 99 -10.90 -2.74 9.73
C GLY A 99 -9.64 -2.06 9.23
N GLN A 100 -8.47 -2.61 9.56
CA GLN A 100 -7.18 -2.11 9.08
C GLN A 100 -7.02 -2.35 7.58
N ALA A 101 -7.34 -3.55 7.09
CA ALA A 101 -7.26 -3.84 5.65
C ALA A 101 -8.12 -2.88 4.82
N SER A 102 -9.38 -2.67 5.23
CA SER A 102 -10.31 -1.76 4.55
C SER A 102 -9.82 -0.32 4.55
N TRP A 103 -9.36 0.17 5.71
CA TRP A 103 -8.87 1.54 5.83
C TRP A 103 -7.60 1.77 5.00
N LEU A 104 -6.66 0.81 5.03
CA LEU A 104 -5.43 0.88 4.24
C LEU A 104 -5.73 0.87 2.75
N ALA A 105 -6.68 0.04 2.28
CA ALA A 105 -7.05 0.00 0.86
C ALA A 105 -7.58 1.35 0.37
N GLU A 106 -8.49 1.98 1.13
CA GLU A 106 -9.00 3.31 0.82
C GLU A 106 -7.89 4.36 0.83
N ALA A 107 -7.03 4.35 1.84
CA ALA A 107 -5.92 5.29 1.94
C ALA A 107 -4.90 5.10 0.79
N ILE A 108 -4.60 3.87 0.39
CA ILE A 108 -3.70 3.57 -0.74
C ILE A 108 -4.32 4.05 -2.07
N CYS A 109 -5.63 3.93 -2.23
CA CYS A 109 -6.32 4.52 -3.39
C CYS A 109 -6.15 6.05 -3.44
N THR A 110 -6.15 6.74 -2.30
CA THR A 110 -5.86 8.19 -2.27
C THR A 110 -4.41 8.54 -2.63
N GLU A 111 -3.51 7.57 -2.57
CA GLU A 111 -2.11 7.66 -3.02
C GLU A 111 -1.93 7.34 -4.52
N ASN A 112 -3.04 7.21 -5.28
CA ASN A 112 -3.06 6.80 -6.69
C ASN A 112 -2.41 5.44 -6.96
N VAL A 113 -2.58 4.50 -6.03
CA VAL A 113 -2.30 3.07 -6.28
C VAL A 113 -3.60 2.31 -6.09
N GLU A 114 -3.96 1.48 -7.06
CA GLU A 114 -5.17 0.66 -6.96
C GLU A 114 -5.03 -0.30 -5.79
N ALA A 115 -6.06 -0.38 -4.94
CA ALA A 115 -6.09 -1.31 -3.83
C ALA A 115 -7.53 -1.66 -3.47
N TYR A 116 -7.70 -2.84 -2.90
CA TYR A 116 -8.97 -3.24 -2.30
C TYR A 116 -8.73 -4.14 -1.10
N ALA A 117 -9.77 -4.39 -0.31
CA ALA A 117 -9.71 -5.27 0.84
C ALA A 117 -10.74 -6.38 0.74
N GLU A 118 -10.33 -7.60 1.10
CA GLU A 118 -11.23 -8.74 1.30
C GLU A 118 -10.86 -9.44 2.61
N GLY A 119 -11.79 -9.47 3.56
CA GLY A 119 -11.53 -10.01 4.90
C GLY A 119 -10.45 -9.19 5.61
N ASP A 120 -9.39 -9.87 6.05
CA ASP A 120 -8.17 -9.29 6.64
C ASP A 120 -7.05 -9.09 5.60
N GLY A 121 -7.33 -9.33 4.32
CA GLY A 121 -6.38 -9.15 3.22
C GLY A 121 -6.52 -7.78 2.57
N LEU A 122 -5.41 -7.05 2.50
CA LEU A 122 -5.23 -5.89 1.62
C LEU A 122 -4.60 -6.37 0.31
N PHE A 123 -5.14 -5.95 -0.84
CA PHE A 123 -4.64 -6.33 -2.15
C PHE A 123 -4.05 -5.12 -2.86
N VAL A 124 -2.81 -5.26 -3.35
CA VAL A 124 -2.08 -4.25 -4.13
C VAL A 124 -1.55 -4.85 -5.45
N PRO A 125 -1.39 -4.05 -6.52
CA PRO A 125 -1.14 -4.58 -7.83
C PRO A 125 0.33 -4.97 -8.03
N VAL A 126 0.55 -5.91 -8.93
CA VAL A 126 1.86 -6.32 -9.44
C VAL A 126 1.73 -6.73 -10.90
N ALA A 127 2.79 -6.54 -11.70
CA ALA A 127 2.86 -7.09 -13.04
C ALA A 127 4.31 -7.36 -13.46
N ASP A 128 4.48 -8.16 -14.50
CA ASP A 128 5.78 -8.47 -15.12
C ASP A 128 6.50 -7.24 -15.68
N SER A 129 5.73 -6.22 -16.08
CA SER A 129 6.24 -4.96 -16.61
C SER A 129 6.69 -3.96 -15.54
N TYR A 130 6.49 -4.25 -14.25
CA TYR A 130 6.77 -3.30 -13.17
C TYR A 130 8.27 -3.07 -13.00
N THR A 131 8.64 -1.79 -12.90
CA THR A 131 10.04 -1.40 -12.72
C THR A 131 10.36 -1.05 -11.27
N LEU A 132 11.59 -1.33 -10.85
CA LEU A 132 12.05 -1.10 -9.48
C LEU A 132 11.89 0.36 -9.03
N LYS A 133 12.34 1.31 -9.85
CA LYS A 133 12.28 2.75 -9.55
C LYS A 133 10.90 3.37 -9.78
N GLY A 134 10.05 2.67 -10.55
CA GLY A 134 8.69 3.08 -10.84
C GLY A 134 7.71 2.33 -9.95
N GLU A 135 6.99 1.40 -10.55
CA GLU A 135 5.73 0.82 -10.07
C GLU A 135 5.95 0.09 -8.74
N ILE A 136 7.02 -0.70 -8.63
CA ILE A 136 7.40 -1.41 -7.40
C ILE A 136 7.56 -0.42 -6.24
N LYS A 137 8.34 0.65 -6.46
CA LYS A 137 8.55 1.71 -5.46
C LYS A 137 7.23 2.38 -5.09
N SER A 138 6.36 2.67 -6.05
CA SER A 138 5.07 3.31 -5.78
C SER A 138 4.20 2.46 -4.87
N VAL A 139 4.08 1.15 -5.15
CA VAL A 139 3.30 0.22 -4.31
C VAL A 139 3.87 0.19 -2.89
N ILE A 140 5.17 -0.03 -2.73
CA ILE A 140 5.82 -0.12 -1.40
C ILE A 140 5.69 1.21 -0.63
N THR A 141 5.84 2.35 -1.32
CA THR A 141 5.71 3.68 -0.70
C THR A 141 4.29 3.92 -0.19
N ALA A 142 3.27 3.57 -0.98
CA ALA A 142 1.87 3.74 -0.58
C ALA A 142 1.54 2.88 0.65
N VAL A 143 1.99 1.61 0.68
CA VAL A 143 1.86 0.74 1.85
C VAL A 143 2.58 1.35 3.06
N ALA A 144 3.85 1.75 2.91
CA ALA A 144 4.63 2.33 4.01
C ALA A 144 3.98 3.58 4.63
N LYS A 145 3.51 4.51 3.78
CA LYS A 145 2.84 5.74 4.22
C LYS A 145 1.57 5.43 5.00
N THR A 146 0.74 4.54 4.46
CA THR A 146 -0.58 4.25 5.02
C THR A 146 -0.49 3.40 6.29
N THR A 147 0.43 2.44 6.38
CA THR A 147 0.68 1.69 7.61
C THR A 147 1.23 2.58 8.71
N HIS A 148 2.17 3.48 8.39
CA HIS A 148 2.67 4.45 9.35
C HIS A 148 1.57 5.42 9.83
N TYR A 149 0.69 5.89 8.95
CA TYR A 149 -0.44 6.73 9.34
C TYR A 149 -1.42 5.97 10.24
N TRP A 150 -1.76 4.73 9.90
CA TRP A 150 -2.59 3.89 10.74
C TRP A 150 -1.97 3.74 12.14
N GLU A 151 -0.68 3.46 12.24
CA GLU A 151 -0.03 3.22 13.53
C GLU A 151 0.07 4.49 14.39
N GLU A 152 0.66 5.55 13.84
CA GLU A 152 1.11 6.72 14.59
C GLU A 152 0.08 7.87 14.63
N HIS A 153 -0.84 7.94 13.66
CA HIS A 153 -1.67 9.12 13.46
C HIS A 153 -3.18 8.85 13.57
N LEU A 154 -3.63 7.64 13.26
CA LEU A 154 -5.06 7.34 13.31
C LEU A 154 -5.55 7.27 14.77
N PRO A 155 -6.55 8.09 15.17
CA PRO A 155 -7.04 8.10 16.54
C PRO A 155 -7.55 6.73 16.97
N LEU A 156 -7.28 6.36 18.22
CA LEU A 156 -7.70 5.08 18.79
C LEU A 156 -9.22 4.86 18.71
N GLU A 157 -10.01 5.92 18.80
CA GLU A 157 -11.47 5.87 18.67
C GLU A 157 -11.92 5.40 17.28
N VAL A 158 -11.21 5.83 16.22
CA VAL A 158 -11.48 5.39 14.85
C VAL A 158 -11.14 3.91 14.70
N LYS A 159 -9.96 3.47 15.20
CA LYS A 159 -9.57 2.05 15.20
C LYS A 159 -10.61 1.17 15.89
N ARG A 160 -11.07 1.59 17.08
CA ARG A 160 -12.10 0.87 17.84
C ARG A 160 -13.43 0.80 17.10
N THR A 161 -13.83 1.88 16.44
CA THR A 161 -15.07 1.92 15.65
C THR A 161 -15.01 0.93 14.49
N LEU A 162 -13.90 0.93 13.75
CA LEU A 162 -13.68 -0.02 12.64
C LEU A 162 -13.67 -1.47 13.13
N ALA A 163 -13.02 -1.74 14.27
CA ALA A 163 -13.01 -3.07 14.89
C ALA A 163 -14.41 -3.54 15.31
N LEU A 164 -15.24 -2.64 15.86
CA LEU A 164 -16.64 -2.95 16.21
C LEU A 164 -17.48 -3.22 14.97
N GLN A 165 -17.34 -2.41 13.92
CA GLN A 165 -18.02 -2.63 12.64
C GLN A 165 -17.65 -3.99 12.04
N ALA A 166 -16.36 -4.34 12.03
CA ALA A 166 -15.90 -5.64 11.55
C ALA A 166 -16.53 -6.82 12.33
N LYS A 167 -16.62 -6.72 13.66
CA LYS A 167 -17.27 -7.73 14.51
C LYS A 167 -18.77 -7.86 14.21
N LEU A 168 -19.46 -6.74 14.02
CA LEU A 168 -20.90 -6.74 13.70
C LEU A 168 -21.17 -7.41 12.35
N GLU A 169 -20.37 -7.10 11.32
CA GLU A 169 -20.51 -7.74 10.01
C GLU A 169 -20.21 -9.25 10.06
N GLN A 170 -19.18 -9.65 10.82
CA GLN A 170 -18.90 -11.08 11.03
C GLN A 170 -20.07 -11.80 11.73
N LEU A 171 -20.66 -11.19 12.75
CA LEU A 171 -21.83 -11.74 13.45
C LEU A 171 -23.03 -11.87 12.51
N LYS A 172 -23.33 -10.85 11.71
CA LYS A 172 -24.39 -10.90 10.69
C LYS A 172 -24.15 -12.04 9.71
N GLN A 173 -22.95 -12.14 9.13
CA GLN A 173 -22.60 -13.22 8.19
C GLN A 173 -22.79 -14.61 8.82
N THR A 174 -22.41 -14.78 10.08
CA THR A 174 -22.56 -16.05 10.80
C THR A 174 -24.03 -16.40 11.06
N LEU A 175 -24.83 -15.42 11.52
CA LEU A 175 -26.24 -15.61 11.83
C LEU A 175 -27.09 -15.85 10.57
N PHE A 176 -26.89 -15.06 9.52
CA PHE A 176 -27.63 -15.19 8.26
C PHE A 176 -27.16 -16.38 7.41
N GLY A 177 -25.87 -16.74 7.46
CA GLY A 177 -25.36 -17.95 6.80
C GLY A 177 -25.91 -19.25 7.39
N TRP A 178 -26.36 -19.24 8.65
CA TRP A 178 -27.04 -20.37 9.28
C TRP A 178 -28.50 -20.50 8.84
N PHE A 179 -29.17 -19.37 8.57
CA PHE A 179 -30.57 -19.34 8.11
C PHE A 179 -30.77 -19.76 6.65
N GLN A 180 -29.73 -19.70 5.81
CA GLN A 180 -29.81 -20.13 4.39
C GLN A 180 -29.41 -21.60 4.15
N ARG A 181 -29.11 -22.37 5.20
CA ARG A 181 -28.74 -23.80 5.13
C ARG A 181 -29.80 -24.76 5.71
N GLN A 182 -31.02 -24.29 5.97
CA GLN A 182 -32.17 -25.12 6.35
C GLN A 182 -33.21 -25.22 5.24
#